data_AF-A0A2G3DJT3-F1
#
_entry.id   AF-A0A2G3DJT3-F1
#
_cell.length_a   1.000
_cell.length_b   1.000
_cell.length_c   1.000
_cell.angle_alpha   90.00
_cell.angle_beta   90.00
_cell.angle_gamma   90.00
#
_symmetry.space_group_name_H-M   'P 1'
#
loop_
_entity.id
_entity.type
_entity.pdbx_description
1 polymer ?
#
loop_
_entity_poly.entity_id
_entity_poly.type
_entity_poly.pdbx_seq_one_letter_code
_entity_poly.pdbx_strand_id
1 'polypeptide(L)'
;MTDRNELINDIAELKAKRDRLLAQVKEAEQWESVAWDSYHAVADQANKVKKVLAKKRYDLLDEEIDKLMNEVRELADVLGIEIDELPLDFPFFALTAEGVSDE
;
A
#
# COMPACT_ATOMS: atom_id res chain seq x y z
N MET A 1 48.34 0.41 26.52
CA MET A 1 47.58 1.58 26.01
C MET A 1 46.72 1.25 24.78
N THR A 2 46.71 -0.01 24.33
CA THR A 2 46.05 -0.47 23.09
C THR A 2 44.52 -0.50 23.22
N ASP A 3 44.01 -0.96 24.36
CA ASP A 3 42.59 -1.23 24.58
C ASP A 3 41.72 0.04 24.50
N ARG A 4 42.24 1.21 24.91
CA ARG A 4 41.47 2.48 24.84
C ARG A 4 41.27 2.93 23.39
N ASN A 5 42.27 2.78 22.54
CA ASN A 5 42.16 3.21 21.13
C ASN A 5 41.28 2.25 20.34
N GLU A 6 41.34 0.95 20.63
CA GLU A 6 40.40 -0.04 20.08
C GLU A 6 38.96 0.27 20.48
N LEU A 7 38.70 0.54 21.77
CA LEU A 7 37.37 0.94 22.25
C LEU A 7 36.87 2.23 21.59
N ILE A 8 37.74 3.21 21.33
CA ILE A 8 37.36 4.44 20.61
C ILE A 8 36.94 4.12 19.17
N ASN A 9 37.68 3.24 18.51
CA ASN A 9 37.36 2.83 17.14
C ASN A 9 36.03 2.06 17.09
N ASP A 10 35.83 1.12 18.01
CA ASP A 10 34.58 0.36 18.12
C ASP A 10 33.38 1.27 18.36
N ILE A 11 33.52 2.29 19.23
CA ILE A 11 32.46 3.27 19.46
C ILE A 11 32.16 4.08 18.18
N ALA A 12 33.18 4.43 17.39
CA ALA A 12 32.98 5.13 16.12
C ALA A 12 32.23 4.26 15.10
N GLU A 13 32.61 2.99 14.99
CA GLU A 13 31.92 2.03 14.12
C GLU A 13 30.47 1.78 14.55
N LEU A 14 30.22 1.64 15.86
CA LEU A 14 28.88 1.45 16.40
C LEU A 14 27.99 2.67 16.14
N LYS A 15 28.53 3.89 16.24
CA LYS A 15 27.79 5.11 15.88
C LYS A 15 27.45 5.15 14.39
N ALA A 16 28.40 4.82 13.52
CA ALA A 16 28.15 4.77 12.08
C ALA A 16 27.08 3.71 11.72
N LYS A 17 27.13 2.53 12.36
CA LYS A 17 26.11 1.48 12.20
C LYS A 17 24.74 1.95 12.67
N ARG A 18 24.65 2.59 13.84
CA ARG A 18 23.41 3.18 14.36
C ARG A 18 22.83 4.19 13.38
N ASP A 19 23.64 5.12 12.89
CA ASP A 19 23.17 6.20 12.01
C ASP A 19 22.67 5.63 10.67
N ARG A 20 23.33 4.59 10.15
CA ARG A 20 22.87 3.85 8.96
C ARG A 20 21.54 3.13 9.21
N LEU A 21 21.39 2.42 10.33
CA LEU A 21 20.14 1.74 10.67
C LEU A 21 18.99 2.73 10.82
N LEU A 22 19.26 3.89 11.44
CA LEU A 22 18.25 4.93 11.65
C LEU A 22 17.77 5.54 10.31
N ALA A 23 18.65 5.64 9.30
CA ALA A 23 18.27 6.02 7.95
C ALA A 23 17.37 4.97 7.28
N GLN A 24 17.73 3.68 7.39
CA GLN A 24 16.93 2.58 6.82
C GLN A 24 15.54 2.47 7.45
N VAL A 25 15.43 2.68 8.77
CA VAL A 25 14.12 2.69 9.46
C VAL A 25 13.25 3.83 8.94
N LYS A 26 13.78 5.04 8.80
CA LYS A 26 13.02 6.18 8.25
C LYS A 26 12.55 5.94 6.83
N GLU A 27 13.38 5.33 6.00
CA GLU A 27 13.01 4.95 4.64
C GLU A 27 11.85 3.93 4.68
N ALA A 28 11.94 2.89 5.50
CA ALA A 28 10.87 1.90 5.66
C ALA A 28 9.55 2.53 6.15
N GLU A 29 9.60 3.44 7.12
CA GLU A 29 8.41 4.18 7.61
C GLU A 29 7.76 5.02 6.50
N GLN A 30 8.57 5.62 5.61
CA GLN A 30 8.06 6.35 4.46
C GLN A 30 7.38 5.43 3.44
N TRP A 31 8.00 4.29 3.15
CA TRP A 31 7.39 3.27 2.28
C TRP A 31 6.07 2.74 2.84
N GLU A 32 5.97 2.55 4.16
CA GLU A 32 4.72 2.15 4.83
C GLU A 32 3.63 3.23 4.69
N SER A 33 3.97 4.50 4.87
CA SER A 33 3.02 5.61 4.69
C SER A 33 2.50 5.71 3.26
N VAL A 34 3.38 5.59 2.27
CA VAL A 34 3.00 5.66 0.84
C VAL A 34 2.12 4.47 0.46
N ALA A 35 2.44 3.27 0.94
CA ALA A 35 1.61 2.09 0.74
C ALA A 35 0.21 2.26 1.37
N TRP A 36 0.12 2.86 2.56
CA TRP A 36 -1.15 3.15 3.23
C TRP A 36 -2.01 4.17 2.48
N ASP A 37 -1.42 5.25 1.98
CA ASP A 37 -2.14 6.26 1.19
C ASP A 37 -2.69 5.66 -0.11
N SER A 38 -1.86 4.87 -0.80
CA SER A 38 -2.27 4.15 -2.03
C SER A 38 -3.39 3.14 -1.75
N TYR A 39 -3.31 2.41 -0.64
CA TYR A 39 -4.38 1.51 -0.20
C TYR A 39 -5.70 2.24 0.04
N HIS A 40 -5.66 3.41 0.70
CA HIS A 40 -6.85 4.21 0.95
C HIS A 40 -7.51 4.75 -0.32
N ALA A 41 -6.72 5.13 -1.33
CA ALA A 41 -7.24 5.53 -2.63
C ALA A 41 -8.08 4.41 -3.27
N VAL A 42 -7.49 3.21 -3.40
CA VAL A 42 -8.17 2.02 -3.94
C VAL A 42 -9.48 1.72 -3.21
N ALA A 43 -9.46 1.80 -1.87
CA ALA A 43 -10.65 1.55 -1.05
C ALA A 43 -11.76 2.60 -1.30
N ASP A 44 -11.40 3.87 -1.46
CA ASP A 44 -12.35 4.95 -1.75
C ASP A 44 -12.98 4.81 -3.14
N GLN A 45 -12.19 4.45 -4.15
CA GLN A 45 -12.69 4.23 -5.50
C GLN A 45 -13.55 2.96 -5.62
N ALA A 46 -13.18 1.88 -4.93
CA ALA A 46 -14.01 0.67 -4.84
C ALA A 46 -15.39 1.00 -4.23
N ASN A 47 -15.42 1.85 -3.19
CA ASN A 47 -16.67 2.32 -2.61
C ASN A 47 -17.52 3.18 -3.57
N LYS A 48 -16.91 3.95 -4.47
CA LYS A 48 -17.64 4.68 -5.53
C LYS A 48 -18.28 3.71 -6.52
N VAL A 49 -17.54 2.70 -6.99
CA VAL A 49 -18.06 1.64 -7.87
C VAL A 49 -19.26 0.93 -7.22
N LYS A 50 -19.13 0.54 -5.94
CA LYS A 50 -20.26 -0.06 -5.17
C LYS A 50 -21.48 0.86 -5.13
N LYS A 51 -21.30 2.17 -4.94
CA LYS A 51 -22.41 3.16 -4.95
C LYS A 51 -23.05 3.33 -6.32
N VAL A 52 -22.27 3.27 -7.40
CA VAL A 52 -22.76 3.34 -8.79
C VAL A 52 -23.64 2.13 -9.11
N LEU A 53 -23.16 0.93 -8.75
CA LEU A 53 -23.91 -0.32 -8.87
C LEU A 53 -25.22 -0.29 -8.07
N ALA A 54 -25.16 0.13 -6.79
CA ALA A 54 -26.35 0.24 -5.95
C ALA A 54 -27.40 1.22 -6.51
N LYS A 55 -26.96 2.28 -7.20
CA LYS A 55 -27.84 3.27 -7.84
C LYS A 55 -28.26 2.89 -9.26
N LYS A 56 -27.84 1.72 -9.77
CA LYS A 56 -28.08 1.23 -11.14
C LYS A 56 -27.66 2.25 -12.22
N ARG A 57 -26.62 3.05 -11.95
CA ARG A 57 -26.08 4.08 -12.87
C ARG A 57 -25.03 3.45 -13.78
N TYR A 58 -25.46 2.53 -14.62
CA TYR A 58 -24.55 1.78 -15.49
C TYR A 58 -23.81 2.66 -16.50
N ASP A 59 -24.33 3.84 -16.79
CA ASP A 59 -23.69 4.88 -17.61
C ASP A 59 -22.35 5.37 -17.05
N LEU A 60 -22.13 5.25 -15.74
CA LEU A 60 -20.89 5.67 -15.06
C LEU A 60 -20.02 4.48 -14.62
N LEU A 61 -20.49 3.25 -14.84
CA LEU A 61 -19.85 2.06 -14.27
C LEU A 61 -18.49 1.79 -14.91
N ASP A 62 -18.42 1.85 -16.24
CA ASP A 62 -17.17 1.58 -16.98
C ASP A 62 -16.08 2.59 -16.59
N GLU A 63 -16.42 3.88 -16.50
CA GLU A 63 -15.47 4.92 -16.10
C GLU A 63 -14.94 4.73 -14.67
N GLU A 64 -15.80 4.35 -13.73
CA GLU A 64 -15.40 4.15 -12.34
C GLU A 64 -14.62 2.85 -12.14
N ILE A 65 -14.88 1.82 -12.95
CA ILE A 65 -14.08 0.59 -13.01
C ILE A 65 -12.70 0.88 -13.59
N ASP A 66 -12.59 1.65 -14.68
CA ASP A 66 -11.30 2.01 -15.26
C ASP A 66 -10.42 2.79 -14.27
N LYS A 67 -11.02 3.73 -13.53
CA LYS A 67 -10.33 4.43 -12.43
C LYS A 67 -9.88 3.48 -11.34
N LEU A 68 -10.74 2.55 -10.90
CA LEU A 68 -10.39 1.55 -9.90
C LEU A 68 -9.21 0.68 -10.37
N MET A 69 -9.23 0.23 -11.62
CA MET A 69 -8.15 -0.57 -12.20
C MET A 69 -6.82 0.19 -12.26
N ASN A 70 -6.85 1.50 -12.50
CA ASN A 70 -5.64 2.31 -12.46
C ASN A 70 -5.09 2.47 -11.04
N GLU A 71 -5.94 2.74 -10.05
CA GLU A 71 -5.49 2.85 -8.66
C GLU A 71 -4.93 1.51 -8.14
N VAL A 72 -5.52 0.38 -8.54
CA VAL A 72 -5.00 -0.96 -8.20
C VAL A 72 -3.62 -1.19 -8.83
N ARG A 73 -3.37 -0.70 -10.06
CA ARG A 73 -2.04 -0.75 -10.68
C ARG A 73 -1.03 0.10 -9.93
N GLU A 74 -1.41 1.32 -9.55
CA GLU A 74 -0.53 2.20 -8.77
C GLU A 74 -0.16 1.57 -7.42
N LEU A 75 -1.11 0.89 -6.76
CA LEU A 75 -0.83 0.14 -5.54
C LEU A 75 0.15 -1.01 -5.76
N ALA A 76 -0.01 -1.77 -6.86
CA ALA A 76 0.91 -2.84 -7.22
C ALA A 76 2.34 -2.30 -7.45
N ASP A 77 2.46 -1.18 -8.17
CA ASP A 77 3.74 -0.49 -8.41
C ASP A 77 4.40 -0.02 -7.10
N VAL A 78 3.61 0.55 -6.17
CA VAL A 78 4.10 0.99 -4.86
C VAL A 78 4.58 -0.18 -4.00
N LEU A 79 3.88 -1.31 -4.05
CA LEU A 79 4.23 -2.52 -3.31
C LEU A 79 5.37 -3.32 -3.99
N GLY A 80 5.73 -2.98 -5.23
CA GLY A 80 6.74 -3.69 -6.00
C GLY A 80 6.34 -5.13 -6.34
N ILE A 81 5.04 -5.39 -6.47
CA ILE A 81 4.47 -6.70 -6.80
C ILE A 81 3.78 -6.65 -8.16
N GLU A 82 3.64 -7.79 -8.83
CA GLU A 82 2.81 -7.84 -10.04
C GLU A 82 1.32 -7.74 -9.67
N ILE A 83 0.50 -7.16 -10.56
CA ILE A 83 -0.94 -7.00 -10.29
C ILE A 83 -1.66 -8.34 -10.04
N ASP A 84 -1.17 -9.41 -10.67
CA ASP A 84 -1.71 -10.77 -10.54
C ASP A 84 -1.28 -11.44 -9.21
N GLU A 85 -0.34 -10.83 -8.49
CA GLU A 85 0.14 -11.26 -7.17
C GLU A 85 -0.54 -10.50 -6.02
N LEU A 86 -1.42 -9.54 -6.32
CA LEU A 86 -2.25 -8.88 -5.31
C LEU A 86 -3.15 -9.91 -4.61
N PRO A 87 -3.20 -9.93 -3.26
CA PRO A 87 -4.05 -10.88 -2.56
C PRO A 87 -5.53 -10.66 -2.89
N LEU A 88 -6.14 -11.65 -3.55
CA LEU A 88 -7.54 -11.61 -3.99
C LEU A 88 -8.53 -11.64 -2.81
N ASP A 89 -8.04 -12.10 -1.67
CA ASP A 89 -8.69 -12.16 -0.37
C ASP A 89 -8.74 -10.79 0.36
N PHE A 90 -8.18 -9.74 -0.25
CA PHE A 90 -8.39 -8.39 0.25
C PHE A 90 -9.88 -7.98 0.15
N PRO A 91 -10.46 -7.39 1.22
CA PRO A 91 -11.90 -7.08 1.32
C PRO A 91 -12.44 -6.10 0.27
N PHE A 92 -11.58 -5.43 -0.51
CA PHE A 92 -12.00 -4.55 -1.60
C PHE A 92 -12.30 -5.31 -2.91
N PHE A 93 -11.55 -6.39 -3.22
CA PHE A 93 -11.85 -7.31 -4.33
C PHE A 93 -13.05 -8.22 -4.01
N ALA A 94 -13.33 -8.42 -2.73
CA ALA A 94 -14.62 -8.91 -2.27
C ALA A 94 -15.70 -7.83 -2.52
N LEU A 95 -16.12 -7.70 -3.78
CA LEU A 95 -17.48 -7.27 -4.09
C LEU A 95 -18.40 -8.32 -3.49
N THR A 96 -18.71 -8.19 -2.19
CA THR A 96 -19.84 -8.92 -1.64
C THR A 96 -21.04 -8.50 -2.48
N ALA A 97 -21.61 -9.45 -3.22
CA ALA A 97 -22.86 -9.31 -3.94
C ALA A 97 -24.05 -9.17 -2.96
N GLU A 98 -23.86 -8.47 -1.84
CA GLU A 98 -24.92 -8.14 -0.89
C GLU A 98 -25.69 -6.95 -1.47
N GLY A 99 -26.76 -7.26 -2.21
CA GLY A 99 -27.72 -6.26 -2.64
C GLY A 99 -28.57 -6.59 -3.87
N VAL A 100 -28.35 -7.70 -4.56
CA VAL A 100 -29.35 -8.23 -5.50
C VAL A 100 -30.13 -9.31 -4.76
N SER A 101 -30.95 -8.88 -3.80
CA SER A 101 -32.10 -9.70 -3.42
C SER A 101 -33.01 -9.76 -4.64
N ASP A 102 -32.98 -10.89 -5.33
CA ASP A 102 -34.07 -11.29 -6.23
C ASP A 102 -35.33 -11.49 -5.38
N GLU A 103 -36.16 -10.45 -5.30
CA GLU A 103 -37.60 -10.54 -5.00
C GLU A 103 -38.33 -9.34 -5.63
#